data_AF-A0A4P1KE31-F1
#
_entry.id   AF-A0A4P1KE31-F1
#
_cell.length_a   1.000
_cell.length_b   1.000
_cell.length_c   1.000
_cell.angle_alpha   90.00
_cell.angle_beta   90.00
_cell.angle_gamma   90.00
#
_symmetry.space_group_name_H-M   'P 1'
#
loop_
_entity.id
_entity.type
_entity.pdbx_description
1 polymer ?
#
loop_
_entity_poly.entity_id
_entity_poly.type
_entity_poly.pdbx_seq_one_letter_code
_entity_poly.pdbx_strand_id
1 'polypeptide(L)'
;MSKLPRLLPLIAVAIGGVVAVRAAGVAPELFQGATAWAQEAVAGEGEGAKPAPKPAAVCALTPEQLAQQAGISPAELRIIQSLSKRRDQLDARDADFATTLPLMVAAEQKLDAKLQALEALKGEISALVGQVDEKEKAEADRLVAVYSAMRPKEAAAVFATLDDSVRLPVASAMRPRTLAAIMAQMQPAAARELTEKLAKRFQAQQYAARAAAASAPTEAATAPAPAPAAQPAAQPAAAPAPTRAAQQTAPRRAPTPAANRPAARPAAQPAAKAPAPAETGPRPYAPAAADAPAPARQSVQ
;
A
#
# COMPACT_ATOMS: atom_id res chain seq x y z
N MET A 1 -0.64 -29.17 -39.16
CA MET A 1 0.48 -28.32 -39.59
C MET A 1 0.23 -26.90 -39.09
N SER A 2 0.82 -26.52 -37.95
CA SER A 2 0.78 -25.12 -37.49
C SER A 2 2.19 -24.74 -37.03
N LYS A 3 2.88 -23.96 -37.87
CA LYS A 3 4.20 -23.40 -37.59
C LYS A 3 4.01 -22.23 -36.62
N LEU A 4 4.40 -22.40 -35.36
CA LEU A 4 4.50 -21.31 -34.40
C LEU A 4 5.72 -20.45 -34.76
N PRO A 5 5.57 -19.14 -35.03
CA PRO A 5 6.71 -18.27 -35.27
C PRO A 5 7.51 -18.11 -33.96
N ARG A 6 8.83 -18.32 -34.06
CA ARG A 6 9.76 -18.19 -32.94
C ARG A 6 9.81 -16.72 -32.48
N LEU A 7 9.21 -16.44 -31.32
CA LEU A 7 9.25 -15.13 -30.63
C LEU A 7 10.56 -14.86 -29.87
N LEU A 8 11.40 -15.89 -29.71
CA LEU A 8 12.70 -15.81 -29.03
C LEU A 8 13.70 -14.80 -29.64
N PRO A 9 13.86 -14.65 -30.97
CA PRO A 9 14.73 -13.62 -31.54
C PRO A 9 14.20 -12.19 -31.36
N LEU A 10 12.88 -11.98 -31.30
CA LEU A 10 12.30 -10.64 -31.13
C LEU A 10 12.47 -10.10 -29.70
N ILE A 11 12.37 -10.98 -28.70
CA ILE A 11 12.61 -10.63 -27.29
C ILE A 11 14.10 -10.33 -27.06
N ALA A 12 15.01 -11.05 -27.74
CA ALA A 12 16.44 -10.78 -27.67
C ALA A 12 16.84 -9.43 -28.30
N VAL A 13 16.18 -9.02 -29.39
CA VAL A 13 16.38 -7.70 -30.01
C VAL A 13 15.78 -6.58 -29.16
N ALA A 14 14.65 -6.82 -28.48
CA ALA A 14 14.05 -5.84 -27.57
C ALA A 14 14.91 -5.59 -26.31
N ILE A 15 15.52 -6.64 -25.75
CA ILE A 15 16.40 -6.51 -24.57
C ILE A 15 17.78 -5.96 -24.97
N GLY A 16 18.35 -6.41 -26.10
CA GLY A 16 19.62 -5.89 -26.62
C GLY A 16 19.53 -4.43 -27.10
N GLY A 17 18.41 -4.05 -27.70
CA GLY A 17 18.15 -2.68 -28.16
C GLY A 17 18.02 -1.67 -27.03
N VAL A 18 17.39 -2.04 -25.90
CA VAL A 18 17.24 -1.14 -24.74
C VAL A 18 18.57 -0.88 -24.02
N VAL A 19 19.50 -1.85 -24.03
CA VAL A 19 20.86 -1.65 -23.49
C VAL A 19 21.71 -0.78 -24.42
N ALA A 20 21.59 -0.94 -25.74
CA ALA A 20 22.29 -0.10 -26.71
C ALA A 20 21.77 1.35 -26.74
N VAL A 21 20.46 1.56 -26.59
CA VAL A 21 19.85 2.91 -26.52
C VAL A 21 20.22 3.63 -25.21
N ARG A 22 20.42 2.91 -24.10
CA ARG A 22 20.90 3.49 -22.84
C ARG A 22 22.39 3.82 -22.85
N ALA A 23 23.18 3.17 -23.72
CA ALA A 23 24.59 3.50 -23.95
C ALA A 23 24.78 4.63 -24.98
N ALA A 24 23.84 4.81 -25.91
CA ALA A 24 23.90 5.86 -26.93
C ALA A 24 23.37 7.24 -26.46
N GLY A 25 22.69 7.32 -25.31
CA GLY A 25 22.13 8.56 -24.75
C GLY A 25 22.97 9.26 -23.68
N VAL A 26 24.13 8.69 -23.29
CA VAL A 26 25.05 9.31 -22.33
C VAL A 26 26.31 9.71 -23.10
N ALA A 27 26.41 11.02 -23.32
CA ALA A 27 27.41 11.80 -24.04
C ALA A 27 28.83 11.19 -24.23
N PRO A 28 29.44 11.36 -25.42
CA PRO A 28 30.87 11.11 -25.67
C PRO A 28 31.82 12.23 -25.17
N GLU A 29 31.32 13.24 -24.45
CA GLU A 29 32.09 14.43 -24.04
C GLU A 29 32.62 14.39 -22.60
N LEU A 30 32.26 13.40 -21.78
CA LEU A 30 32.73 13.35 -20.38
C LEU A 30 34.17 12.81 -20.23
N PHE A 31 34.73 12.21 -21.28
CA PHE A 31 36.07 11.61 -21.26
C PHE A 31 37.14 12.39 -22.04
N GLN A 32 36.77 13.44 -22.80
CA GLN A 32 37.75 14.31 -23.49
C GLN A 32 38.41 15.34 -22.55
N GLY A 33 37.75 15.73 -21.46
CA GLY A 33 38.33 16.60 -20.44
C GLY A 33 39.52 15.96 -19.70
N ALA A 34 39.59 14.63 -19.64
CA ALA A 34 40.67 13.90 -18.98
C ALA A 34 41.92 13.73 -19.86
N THR A 35 41.79 13.75 -21.19
CA THR A 35 42.92 13.64 -22.12
C THR A 35 43.56 15.00 -22.44
N ALA A 36 42.82 16.10 -22.31
CA ALA A 36 43.35 17.45 -22.48
C ALA A 36 44.33 17.86 -21.35
N TRP A 37 44.23 17.27 -20.17
CA TRP A 37 45.17 17.51 -19.06
C TRP A 37 46.39 16.58 -19.07
N ALA A 38 46.37 15.51 -19.88
CA ALA A 38 47.47 14.54 -19.96
C ALA A 38 48.43 14.80 -21.13
N GLN A 39 48.01 15.56 -22.15
CA GLN A 39 48.89 15.95 -23.27
C GLN A 39 49.59 17.30 -23.07
N GLU A 40 49.25 18.08 -22.05
CA GLU A 40 49.97 19.30 -21.67
C GLU A 40 51.02 19.08 -20.56
N ALA A 41 51.63 17.89 -20.54
CA ALA A 41 52.73 17.57 -19.61
C ALA A 41 53.91 16.83 -20.24
N VAL A 42 53.87 16.50 -21.54
CA VAL A 42 54.96 15.74 -22.19
C VAL A 42 55.20 16.20 -23.64
N ALA A 43 55.65 17.44 -23.83
CA ALA A 43 56.42 17.86 -25.00
C ALA A 43 56.99 19.27 -24.73
N GLY A 44 58.21 19.33 -24.22
CA GLY A 44 58.90 20.59 -23.96
C GLY A 44 60.21 20.42 -23.21
N GLU A 45 61.06 19.47 -23.62
CA GLU A 45 62.50 19.59 -23.35
C GLU A 45 63.08 20.61 -24.34
N GLY A 46 63.57 21.71 -23.77
CA GLY A 46 64.19 22.82 -24.48
C GLY A 46 64.97 23.67 -23.47
N GLU A 47 66.18 23.21 -23.17
CA GLU A 47 67.40 24.00 -22.94
C GLU A 47 67.34 25.32 -22.13
N GLY A 48 68.04 25.33 -20.99
CA GLY A 48 68.79 26.51 -20.54
C GLY A 48 68.03 27.58 -19.76
N ALA A 49 67.65 27.30 -18.51
CA ALA A 49 67.29 28.34 -17.54
C ALA A 49 68.22 28.29 -16.32
N LYS A 50 69.19 29.20 -16.33
CA LYS A 50 70.06 29.66 -15.23
C LYS A 50 69.28 29.70 -13.89
N PRO A 51 69.83 29.21 -12.76
CA PRO A 51 69.11 29.26 -11.50
C PRO A 51 68.91 30.72 -11.10
N ALA A 52 67.66 31.19 -11.16
CA ALA A 52 67.28 32.47 -10.59
C ALA A 52 67.50 32.42 -9.08
N PRO A 53 68.12 33.44 -8.47
CA PRO A 53 68.37 33.45 -7.04
C PRO A 53 67.04 33.42 -6.30
N LYS A 54 66.91 32.53 -5.30
CA LYS A 54 65.88 32.63 -4.27
C LYS A 54 65.84 34.09 -3.81
N PRO A 55 64.69 34.80 -3.82
CA PRO A 55 64.65 36.13 -3.24
C PRO A 55 65.15 35.98 -1.81
N ALA A 56 66.21 36.74 -1.49
CA ALA A 56 66.76 36.81 -0.15
C ALA A 56 65.59 36.99 0.82
N ALA A 57 65.56 36.19 1.88
CA ALA A 57 64.66 36.39 2.99
C ALA A 57 64.96 37.80 3.56
N VAL A 58 64.24 38.79 3.05
CA VAL A 58 64.15 40.11 3.66
C VAL A 58 63.58 39.84 5.05
N CYS A 59 64.31 40.30 6.06
CA CYS A 59 64.15 40.01 7.47
C CYS A 59 62.68 40.00 7.92
N ALA A 60 62.04 38.83 7.87
CA ALA A 60 60.83 38.59 8.64
C ALA A 60 61.29 38.52 10.10
N LEU A 61 60.99 39.55 10.88
CA LEU A 61 61.18 39.51 12.33
C LEU A 61 60.59 38.19 12.84
N THR A 62 61.33 37.48 13.67
CA THR A 62 60.77 36.29 14.31
C THR A 62 59.54 36.71 15.11
N PRO A 63 58.54 35.84 15.30
CA PRO A 63 57.34 36.17 16.07
C PRO A 63 57.67 36.75 17.46
N GLU A 64 58.80 36.34 18.02
CA GLU A 64 59.34 36.81 19.29
C GLU A 64 59.87 38.25 19.23
N GLN A 65 60.52 38.65 18.13
CA GLN A 65 60.96 40.03 17.90
C GLN A 65 59.77 40.96 17.62
N LEU A 66 58.73 40.46 16.94
CA LEU A 66 57.50 41.19 16.69
C LEU A 66 56.69 41.39 17.98
N ALA A 67 56.67 40.39 18.88
CA ALA A 67 56.07 40.51 20.20
C ALA A 67 56.76 41.61 21.05
N GLN A 68 58.09 41.66 21.02
CA GLN A 68 58.89 42.65 21.77
C GLN A 68 58.69 44.09 21.28
N GLN A 69 58.54 44.30 19.96
CA GLN A 69 58.23 45.64 19.41
C GLN A 69 56.79 46.09 19.69
N ALA A 70 55.85 45.15 19.85
CA ALA A 70 54.45 45.45 20.16
C ALA A 70 54.16 45.56 21.68
N GLY A 71 55.14 45.30 22.54
CA GLY A 71 54.95 45.28 24.00
C GLY A 71 54.09 44.11 24.50
N ILE A 72 53.95 43.05 23.71
CA ILE A 72 53.09 41.88 23.98
C ILE A 72 53.96 40.72 24.49
N SER A 73 53.46 39.98 25.49
CA SER A 73 54.16 38.79 26.00
C SER A 73 54.18 37.67 24.93
N PRO A 74 55.28 36.89 24.79
CA PRO A 74 55.34 35.80 23.81
C PRO A 74 54.26 34.72 24.02
N ALA A 75 53.69 34.58 25.23
CA ALA A 75 52.56 33.69 25.48
C ALA A 75 51.24 34.24 24.91
N GLU A 76 51.01 35.55 25.00
CA GLU A 76 49.82 36.23 24.47
C GLU A 76 49.81 36.18 22.93
N LEU A 77 50.97 36.36 22.30
CA LEU A 77 51.09 36.24 20.84
C LEU A 77 50.69 34.83 20.35
N ARG A 78 51.10 33.77 21.05
CA ARG A 78 50.71 32.40 20.71
C ARG A 78 49.19 32.19 20.84
N ILE A 79 48.57 32.77 21.86
CA ILE A 79 47.12 32.69 22.04
C ILE A 79 46.42 33.41 20.89
N ILE A 80 46.83 34.63 20.54
CA ILE A 80 46.24 35.39 19.42
C ILE A 80 46.39 34.62 18.10
N GLN A 81 47.55 34.02 17.83
CA GLN A 81 47.75 33.18 16.65
C GLN A 81 46.84 31.94 16.65
N SER A 82 46.68 31.30 17.82
CA SER A 82 45.79 30.12 17.94
C SER A 82 44.32 30.48 17.75
N LEU A 83 43.88 31.65 18.22
CA LEU A 83 42.53 32.16 18.02
C LEU A 83 42.30 32.58 16.58
N SER A 84 43.29 33.22 15.93
CA SER A 84 43.23 33.54 14.50
C SER A 84 43.10 32.26 13.67
N LYS A 85 43.96 31.27 13.92
CA LYS A 85 43.89 29.98 13.22
C LYS A 85 42.54 29.27 13.45
N ARG A 86 41.99 29.37 14.65
CA ARG A 86 40.66 28.81 14.95
C ARG A 86 39.54 29.57 14.24
N ARG A 87 39.66 30.90 14.11
CA ARG A 87 38.73 31.72 13.31
C ARG A 87 38.76 31.26 11.85
N ASP A 88 39.95 31.16 11.25
CA ASP A 88 40.09 30.74 9.85
C ASP A 88 39.49 29.33 9.62
N GLN A 89 39.66 28.41 10.57
CA GLN A 89 39.04 27.08 10.52
C GLN A 89 37.52 27.12 10.61
N LEU A 90 36.96 28.00 11.43
CA LEU A 90 35.51 28.16 11.54
C LEU A 90 34.94 28.80 10.27
N ASP A 91 35.59 29.85 9.77
CA ASP A 91 35.15 30.54 8.55
C ASP A 91 35.20 29.61 7.34
N ALA A 92 36.20 28.71 7.26
CA ALA A 92 36.26 27.66 6.24
C ALA A 92 35.07 26.68 6.35
N ARG A 93 34.71 26.25 7.56
CA ARG A 93 33.56 25.36 7.78
C ARG A 93 32.23 26.05 7.50
N ASP A 94 32.11 27.34 7.84
CA ASP A 94 30.92 28.13 7.56
C ASP A 94 30.74 28.30 6.04
N ALA A 95 31.82 28.48 5.28
CA ALA A 95 31.78 28.47 3.82
C ALA A 95 31.36 27.10 3.25
N ASP A 96 31.88 26.01 3.80
CA ASP A 96 31.47 24.64 3.39
C ASP A 96 29.97 24.40 3.66
N PHE A 97 29.45 24.83 4.81
CA PHE A 97 28.02 24.72 5.12
C PHE A 97 27.15 25.64 4.27
N ALA A 98 27.62 26.84 3.96
CA ALA A 98 26.91 27.78 3.09
C ALA A 98 26.67 27.21 1.69
N THR A 99 27.54 26.31 1.21
CA THR A 99 27.38 25.65 -0.10
C THR A 99 26.58 24.35 -0.02
N THR A 100 26.77 23.54 1.03
CA THR A 100 26.14 22.21 1.14
C THR A 100 24.69 22.25 1.62
N LEU A 101 24.34 23.16 2.55
CA LEU A 101 22.99 23.24 3.10
C LEU A 101 21.92 23.55 2.03
N PRO A 102 22.11 24.52 1.11
CA PRO A 102 21.12 24.76 0.06
C PRO A 102 20.91 23.56 -0.87
N LEU A 103 21.97 22.80 -1.15
CA LEU A 103 21.89 21.58 -1.97
C LEU A 103 21.11 20.48 -1.25
N MET A 104 21.31 20.31 0.06
CA MET A 104 20.51 19.36 0.86
C MET A 104 19.05 19.79 0.92
N VAL A 105 18.75 21.06 1.17
CA VAL A 105 17.36 21.56 1.21
C VAL A 105 16.67 21.36 -0.14
N ALA A 106 17.35 21.65 -1.25
CA ALA A 106 16.80 21.39 -2.58
C ALA A 106 16.59 19.88 -2.84
N ALA A 107 17.47 19.03 -2.32
CA ALA A 107 17.32 17.58 -2.41
C ALA A 107 16.13 17.07 -1.58
N GLU A 108 15.94 17.59 -0.35
CA GLU A 108 14.81 17.27 0.52
C GLU A 108 13.49 17.67 -0.14
N GLN A 109 13.37 18.91 -0.63
CA GLN A 109 12.19 19.38 -1.36
C GLN A 109 11.89 18.50 -2.59
N LYS A 110 12.92 18.06 -3.31
CA LYS A 110 12.76 17.16 -4.46
C LYS A 110 12.33 15.76 -4.04
N LEU A 111 12.74 15.28 -2.87
CA LEU A 111 12.28 14.01 -2.31
C LEU A 111 10.82 14.13 -1.86
N ASP A 112 10.46 15.19 -1.13
CA ASP A 112 9.09 15.44 -0.68
C ASP A 112 8.12 15.52 -1.86
N ALA A 113 8.49 16.25 -2.92
CA ALA A 113 7.69 16.31 -4.14
C ALA A 113 7.50 14.93 -4.79
N LYS A 114 8.53 14.07 -4.75
CA LYS A 114 8.42 12.69 -5.27
C LYS A 114 7.57 11.81 -4.36
N LEU A 115 7.68 11.95 -3.04
CA LEU A 115 6.85 11.23 -2.09
C LEU A 115 5.37 11.58 -2.28
N GLN A 116 5.05 12.88 -2.37
CA GLN A 116 3.69 13.34 -2.65
C GLN A 116 3.16 12.82 -3.98
N ALA A 117 3.99 12.82 -5.04
CA ALA A 117 3.59 12.26 -6.33
C ALA A 117 3.34 10.74 -6.27
N LEU A 118 4.14 10.00 -5.50
CA LEU A 118 3.95 8.56 -5.30
C LEU A 118 2.72 8.26 -4.44
N GLU A 119 2.44 9.07 -3.43
CA GLU A 119 1.24 8.96 -2.60
C GLU A 119 -0.02 9.27 -3.40
N ALA A 120 0.01 10.32 -4.24
CA ALA A 120 -1.08 10.64 -5.16
C ALA A 120 -1.33 9.48 -6.13
N LEU A 121 -0.27 8.94 -6.76
CA LEU A 121 -0.40 7.80 -7.66
C LEU A 121 -0.90 6.54 -6.94
N LYS A 122 -0.45 6.28 -5.71
CA LYS A 122 -0.98 5.19 -4.88
C LYS A 122 -2.48 5.38 -4.62
N GLY A 123 -2.90 6.61 -4.32
CA GLY A 123 -4.31 6.96 -4.13
C GLY A 123 -5.13 6.71 -5.40
N GLU A 124 -4.65 7.16 -6.56
CA GLU A 124 -5.28 6.94 -7.86
C GLU A 124 -5.40 5.45 -8.19
N ILE A 125 -4.32 4.68 -8.03
CA ILE A 125 -4.33 3.24 -8.26
C ILE A 125 -5.30 2.54 -7.31
N SER A 126 -5.29 2.88 -6.01
CA SER A 126 -6.22 2.31 -5.05
C SER A 126 -7.68 2.63 -5.41
N ALA A 127 -7.95 3.84 -5.91
CA ALA A 127 -9.27 4.23 -6.36
C ALA A 127 -9.70 3.48 -7.63
N LEU A 128 -8.80 3.32 -8.59
CA LEU A 128 -9.06 2.53 -9.81
C LEU A 128 -9.33 1.07 -9.50
N VAL A 129 -8.52 0.46 -8.61
CA VAL A 129 -8.73 -0.92 -8.15
C VAL A 129 -10.09 -1.06 -7.48
N GLY A 130 -10.44 -0.14 -6.57
CA GLY A 130 -11.76 -0.14 -5.93
C GLY A 130 -12.92 0.00 -6.93
N GLN A 131 -12.77 0.83 -7.97
CA GLN A 131 -13.79 0.93 -9.04
C GLN A 131 -13.93 -0.35 -9.87
N VAL A 132 -12.84 -1.08 -10.11
CA VAL A 132 -12.89 -2.37 -10.81
C VAL A 132 -13.56 -3.42 -9.92
N ASP A 133 -13.19 -3.51 -8.65
CA ASP A 133 -13.79 -4.45 -7.69
C ASP A 133 -15.31 -4.23 -7.57
N GLU A 134 -15.78 -2.98 -7.50
CA GLU A 134 -17.21 -2.66 -7.45
C GLU A 134 -17.94 -3.03 -8.76
N LYS A 135 -17.30 -2.86 -9.92
CA LYS A 135 -17.87 -3.30 -11.20
C LYS A 135 -17.97 -4.81 -11.30
N GLU A 136 -16.91 -5.54 -10.93
CA GLU A 136 -16.90 -7.00 -10.91
C GLU A 136 -17.96 -7.55 -9.95
N LYS A 137 -18.10 -6.94 -8.77
CA LYS A 137 -19.14 -7.30 -7.81
C LYS A 137 -20.54 -7.02 -8.35
N ALA A 138 -20.78 -5.87 -8.96
CA ALA A 138 -22.07 -5.54 -9.57
C ALA A 138 -22.43 -6.50 -10.72
N GLU A 139 -21.46 -6.92 -11.52
CA GLU A 139 -21.64 -7.92 -12.56
C GLU A 139 -21.97 -9.31 -11.96
N ALA A 140 -21.23 -9.73 -10.93
CA ALA A 140 -21.53 -10.97 -10.22
C ALA A 140 -22.93 -10.95 -9.60
N ASP A 141 -23.34 -9.85 -8.96
CA ASP A 141 -24.66 -9.69 -8.35
C ASP A 141 -25.78 -9.72 -9.41
N ARG A 142 -25.56 -9.11 -10.58
CA ARG A 142 -26.50 -9.21 -11.72
C ARG A 142 -26.64 -10.66 -12.18
N LEU A 143 -25.54 -11.40 -12.31
CA LEU A 143 -25.59 -12.81 -12.69
C LEU A 143 -26.31 -13.65 -11.63
N VAL A 144 -26.01 -13.44 -10.35
CA VAL A 144 -26.70 -14.10 -9.23
C VAL A 144 -28.21 -13.79 -9.27
N ALA A 145 -28.62 -12.56 -9.58
CA ALA A 145 -30.02 -12.20 -9.70
C ALA A 145 -30.72 -12.99 -10.83
N VAL A 146 -30.10 -13.11 -12.00
CA VAL A 146 -30.64 -13.89 -13.13
C VAL A 146 -30.82 -15.37 -12.76
N TYR A 147 -29.79 -15.98 -12.17
CA TYR A 147 -29.86 -17.41 -11.81
C TYR A 147 -30.78 -17.70 -10.63
N SER A 148 -30.86 -16.79 -9.65
CA SER A 148 -31.74 -16.95 -8.49
C SER A 148 -33.22 -16.75 -8.82
N ALA A 149 -33.55 -16.00 -9.87
CA ALA A 149 -34.91 -15.87 -10.40
C ALA A 149 -35.36 -17.08 -11.23
N MET A 150 -34.42 -17.90 -11.71
CA MET A 150 -34.70 -19.08 -12.52
C MET A 150 -35.08 -20.30 -11.66
N ARG A 151 -35.77 -21.28 -12.26
CA ARG A 151 -36.08 -22.54 -11.56
C ARG A 151 -34.80 -23.31 -11.24
N PRO A 152 -34.67 -23.92 -10.03
CA PRO A 152 -33.44 -24.60 -9.63
C PRO A 152 -32.97 -25.72 -10.58
N LYS A 153 -33.91 -26.43 -11.22
CA LYS A 153 -33.61 -27.49 -12.19
C LYS A 153 -32.97 -26.96 -13.47
N GLU A 154 -33.49 -25.85 -13.99
CA GLU A 154 -32.95 -25.21 -15.20
C GLU A 154 -31.61 -24.52 -14.89
N ALA A 155 -31.51 -23.86 -13.73
CA ALA A 155 -30.26 -23.26 -13.27
C ALA A 155 -29.15 -24.30 -13.13
N ALA A 156 -29.44 -25.46 -12.56
CA ALA A 156 -28.51 -26.57 -12.43
C ALA A 156 -27.94 -27.07 -13.77
N ALA A 157 -28.80 -27.18 -14.79
CA ALA A 157 -28.38 -27.61 -16.13
C ALA A 157 -27.41 -26.61 -16.77
N VAL A 158 -27.66 -25.30 -16.65
CA VAL A 158 -26.77 -24.25 -17.16
C VAL A 158 -25.49 -24.13 -16.34
N PHE A 159 -25.56 -24.29 -15.02
CA PHE A 159 -24.39 -24.22 -14.14
C PHE A 159 -23.37 -25.35 -14.41
N ALA A 160 -23.85 -26.50 -14.88
CA ALA A 160 -22.99 -27.62 -15.23
C ALA A 160 -22.14 -27.37 -16.48
N THR A 161 -22.59 -26.51 -17.41
CA THR A 161 -21.87 -26.20 -18.65
C THR A 161 -21.03 -24.93 -18.57
N LEU A 162 -21.15 -24.17 -17.48
CA LEU A 162 -20.45 -22.90 -17.29
C LEU A 162 -18.98 -23.10 -16.90
N ASP A 163 -18.11 -22.22 -17.41
CA ASP A 163 -16.68 -22.20 -17.07
C ASP A 163 -16.44 -21.82 -15.60
N ASP A 164 -15.40 -22.39 -14.99
CA ASP A 164 -15.06 -22.14 -13.59
C ASP A 164 -14.77 -20.67 -13.25
N SER A 165 -14.25 -19.91 -14.21
CA SER A 165 -13.93 -18.48 -14.04
C SER A 165 -15.16 -17.64 -13.68
N VAL A 166 -16.33 -17.99 -14.23
CA VAL A 166 -17.61 -17.31 -13.95
C VAL A 166 -18.43 -18.07 -12.92
N ARG A 167 -18.37 -19.42 -12.96
CA ARG A 167 -19.14 -20.31 -12.10
C ARG A 167 -18.78 -20.15 -10.61
N LEU A 168 -17.50 -20.07 -10.29
CA LEU A 168 -17.04 -20.02 -8.90
C LEU A 168 -17.35 -18.67 -8.22
N PRO A 169 -17.10 -17.49 -8.82
CA PRO A 169 -17.49 -16.22 -8.23
C PRO A 169 -19.00 -16.12 -8.01
N VAL A 170 -19.81 -16.48 -9.02
CA VAL A 170 -21.28 -16.44 -8.92
C VAL A 170 -21.78 -17.40 -7.83
N ALA A 171 -21.23 -18.61 -7.74
CA ALA A 171 -21.59 -19.56 -6.68
C ALA A 171 -21.21 -19.05 -5.28
N SER A 172 -20.06 -18.36 -5.15
CA SER A 172 -19.59 -17.81 -3.88
C SER A 172 -20.40 -16.61 -3.39
N ALA A 173 -20.92 -15.79 -4.32
CA ALA A 173 -21.75 -14.62 -4.00
C ALA A 173 -23.23 -14.98 -3.77
N MET A 174 -23.67 -16.16 -4.21
CA MET A 174 -25.07 -16.57 -4.10
C MET A 174 -25.48 -16.93 -2.66
N ARG A 175 -26.74 -16.67 -2.31
CA ARG A 175 -27.31 -17.05 -1.01
C ARG A 175 -27.22 -18.57 -0.80
N PRO A 176 -26.77 -19.05 0.39
CA PRO A 176 -26.55 -20.48 0.64
C PRO A 176 -27.79 -21.36 0.38
N ARG A 177 -28.98 -20.86 0.72
CA ARG A 177 -30.24 -21.59 0.50
C ARG A 177 -30.55 -21.80 -0.98
N THR A 178 -30.31 -20.79 -1.82
CA THR A 178 -30.54 -20.87 -3.27
C THR A 178 -29.50 -21.79 -3.92
N LEU A 179 -28.24 -21.68 -3.50
CA LEU A 179 -27.18 -22.58 -3.95
C LEU A 179 -27.49 -24.04 -3.65
N ALA A 180 -27.94 -24.35 -2.43
CA ALA A 180 -28.32 -25.70 -2.04
C ALA A 180 -29.46 -26.26 -2.90
N ALA A 181 -30.47 -25.44 -3.21
CA ALA A 181 -31.58 -25.85 -4.07
C ALA A 181 -31.13 -26.17 -5.51
N ILE A 182 -30.16 -25.43 -6.04
CA ILE A 182 -29.57 -25.69 -7.36
C ILE A 182 -28.70 -26.96 -7.33
N MET A 183 -27.84 -27.10 -6.31
CA MET A 183 -26.99 -28.30 -6.14
C MET A 183 -27.82 -29.57 -5.99
N ALA A 184 -28.99 -29.50 -5.34
CA ALA A 184 -29.90 -30.65 -5.22
C ALA A 184 -30.48 -31.12 -6.56
N GLN A 185 -30.48 -30.28 -7.58
CA GLN A 185 -30.94 -30.61 -8.93
C GLN A 185 -29.78 -30.91 -9.90
N MET A 186 -28.52 -30.77 -9.46
CA MET A 186 -27.33 -31.10 -10.25
C MET A 186 -26.98 -32.59 -10.16
N GLN A 187 -26.17 -33.07 -11.10
CA GLN A 187 -25.55 -34.39 -10.99
C GLN A 187 -24.59 -34.43 -9.79
N PRO A 188 -24.57 -35.51 -8.98
CA PRO A 188 -23.71 -35.62 -7.80
C PRO A 188 -22.22 -35.35 -8.05
N ALA A 189 -21.67 -35.73 -9.21
CA ALA A 189 -20.25 -35.49 -9.50
C ALA A 189 -19.97 -34.00 -9.75
N ALA A 190 -20.83 -33.28 -10.46
CA ALA A 190 -20.70 -31.84 -10.69
C ALA A 190 -20.86 -31.04 -9.39
N ALA A 191 -21.78 -31.42 -8.51
CA ALA A 191 -21.94 -30.77 -7.20
C ALA A 191 -20.72 -30.97 -6.29
N ARG A 192 -20.12 -32.17 -6.32
CA ARG A 192 -18.85 -32.47 -5.63
C ARG A 192 -17.73 -31.58 -6.14
N GLU A 193 -17.55 -31.52 -7.46
CA GLU A 193 -16.50 -30.71 -8.09
C GLU A 193 -16.61 -29.22 -7.71
N LEU A 194 -17.82 -28.66 -7.80
CA LEU A 194 -18.09 -27.27 -7.41
C LEU A 194 -17.67 -27.00 -5.96
N THR A 195 -18.03 -27.91 -5.04
CA THR A 195 -17.73 -27.78 -3.61
C THR A 195 -16.23 -27.85 -3.34
N GLU A 196 -15.52 -28.79 -3.98
CA GLU A 196 -14.06 -28.92 -3.85
C GLU A 196 -13.34 -27.67 -4.38
N LYS A 197 -13.80 -27.10 -5.49
CA LYS A 197 -13.22 -25.86 -6.05
C LYS A 197 -13.51 -24.63 -5.18
N LEU A 198 -14.73 -24.49 -4.67
CA LEU A 198 -15.08 -23.44 -3.70
C LEU A 198 -14.24 -23.54 -2.42
N ALA A 199 -14.08 -24.74 -1.88
CA ALA A 199 -13.26 -24.97 -0.69
C ALA A 199 -11.79 -24.62 -0.93
N LYS A 200 -11.20 -25.04 -2.06
CA LYS A 200 -9.83 -24.68 -2.44
C LYS A 200 -9.64 -23.16 -2.57
N ARG A 201 -10.61 -22.47 -3.18
CA ARG A 201 -10.59 -20.99 -3.28
C ARG A 201 -10.63 -20.33 -1.91
N PHE A 202 -11.53 -20.76 -1.04
CA PHE A 202 -11.66 -20.20 0.31
C PHE A 202 -10.39 -20.44 1.15
N GLN A 203 -9.81 -21.64 1.07
CA GLN A 203 -8.53 -21.94 1.72
C GLN A 203 -7.40 -21.04 1.18
N ALA A 204 -7.30 -20.89 -0.15
CA ALA A 204 -6.29 -20.01 -0.75
C ALA A 204 -6.44 -18.55 -0.29
N GLN A 205 -7.67 -18.04 -0.18
CA GLN A 205 -7.96 -16.71 0.37
C GLN A 205 -7.57 -16.59 1.84
N GLN A 206 -7.84 -17.61 2.67
CA GLN A 206 -7.42 -17.64 4.07
C GLN A 206 -5.90 -17.66 4.23
N TYR A 207 -5.19 -18.44 3.41
CA TYR A 207 -3.73 -18.46 3.41
C TYR A 207 -3.15 -17.12 3.00
N ALA A 208 -3.72 -16.47 1.98
CA ALA A 208 -3.31 -15.13 1.56
C ALA A 208 -3.55 -14.09 2.67
N ALA A 209 -4.72 -14.13 3.33
CA ALA A 209 -5.03 -13.24 4.45
C ALA A 209 -4.09 -13.45 5.64
N ARG A 210 -3.76 -14.70 5.97
CA ARG A 210 -2.80 -15.04 7.03
C ARG A 210 -1.37 -14.64 6.67
N ALA A 211 -0.97 -14.83 5.42
CA ALA A 211 0.34 -14.39 4.93
C ALA A 211 0.45 -12.86 5.02
N ALA A 212 -0.57 -12.13 4.56
CA ALA A 212 -0.63 -10.67 4.68
C ALA A 212 -0.61 -10.19 6.14
N ALA A 213 -1.30 -10.90 7.05
CA ALA A 213 -1.25 -10.59 8.49
C ALA A 213 0.13 -10.85 9.11
N ALA A 214 0.89 -11.82 8.58
CA ALA A 214 2.26 -12.12 9.05
C ALA A 214 3.32 -11.19 8.45
N SER A 215 3.09 -10.62 7.27
CA SER A 215 3.99 -9.67 6.60
C SER A 215 3.62 -8.20 6.80
N ALA A 216 2.51 -7.91 7.49
CA ALA A 216 2.24 -6.55 7.98
C ALA A 216 3.35 -6.13 8.96
N PRO A 217 3.94 -4.94 8.82
CA PRO A 217 4.91 -4.43 9.77
C PRO A 217 4.30 -4.48 11.17
N THR A 218 4.96 -5.17 12.09
CA THR A 218 4.59 -5.15 13.51
C THR A 218 5.03 -3.79 14.07
N GLU A 219 4.38 -2.71 13.64
CA GLU A 219 4.65 -1.34 14.13
C GLU A 219 3.89 -1.02 15.43
N ALA A 220 3.28 -2.02 16.08
CA ALA A 220 2.53 -1.82 17.32
C ALA A 220 2.66 -2.99 18.33
N ALA A 221 3.82 -3.64 18.41
CA ALA A 221 4.13 -4.55 19.52
C ALA A 221 5.44 -4.17 20.22
N THR A 222 5.49 -2.93 20.73
CA THR A 222 6.40 -2.59 21.84
C THR A 222 5.63 -1.74 22.86
N ALA A 223 4.47 -2.24 23.27
CA ALA A 223 3.90 -1.89 24.56
C ALA A 223 3.85 -3.20 25.37
N PRO A 224 4.61 -3.32 26.47
CA PRO A 224 4.52 -4.50 27.32
C PRO A 224 3.11 -4.53 27.93
N ALA A 225 2.30 -5.51 27.53
CA ALA A 225 1.06 -5.81 28.22
C ALA A 225 1.37 -6.22 29.68
N PRO A 226 0.58 -5.77 30.67
CA PRO A 226 0.81 -6.11 32.07
C PRO A 226 0.61 -7.62 32.27
N ALA A 227 1.53 -8.23 33.00
CA ALA A 227 1.50 -9.65 33.34
C ALA A 227 0.16 -10.04 34.00
N PRO A 228 -0.45 -11.18 33.60
CA PRO A 228 -1.59 -11.72 34.33
C PRO A 228 -1.12 -12.18 35.71
N ALA A 229 -1.72 -11.62 36.75
CA ALA A 229 -1.49 -12.01 38.13
C ALA A 229 -1.73 -13.52 38.30
N ALA A 230 -0.71 -14.22 38.79
CA ALA A 230 -0.76 -15.62 39.16
C ALA A 230 -1.75 -15.84 40.31
N GLN A 231 -2.71 -16.73 40.09
CA GLN A 231 -3.53 -17.32 41.15
C GLN A 231 -2.68 -18.38 41.89
N PRO A 232 -2.74 -18.48 43.23
CA PRO A 232 -1.94 -19.43 43.96
C PRO A 232 -2.49 -20.86 43.83
N ALA A 233 -1.53 -21.78 43.63
CA ALA A 233 -1.70 -23.20 43.38
C ALA A 233 -2.32 -23.96 44.56
N ALA A 234 -3.27 -24.86 44.25
CA ALA A 234 -3.58 -26.03 45.07
C ALA A 234 -2.86 -27.25 44.47
N GLN A 235 -2.03 -27.91 45.28
CA GLN A 235 -1.21 -29.07 44.90
C GLN A 235 -2.05 -30.37 44.79
N PRO A 236 -1.57 -31.37 44.03
CA PRO A 236 -2.32 -32.58 43.71
C PRO A 236 -2.03 -33.73 44.69
N ALA A 237 -3.05 -34.51 45.03
CA ALA A 237 -2.90 -35.79 45.73
C ALA A 237 -3.49 -36.94 44.89
N ALA A 238 -2.56 -37.80 44.46
CA ALA A 238 -2.65 -39.23 44.15
C ALA A 238 -4.02 -39.94 43.98
N ALA A 239 -4.19 -40.59 42.83
CA ALA A 239 -4.97 -41.84 42.65
C ALA A 239 -4.19 -43.03 43.30
N PRO A 240 -4.72 -44.27 43.51
CA PRO A 240 -5.74 -44.95 42.70
C PRO A 240 -6.70 -45.94 43.44
N ALA A 241 -7.74 -46.42 42.73
CA ALA A 241 -8.04 -47.87 42.55
C ALA A 241 -9.47 -48.09 41.98
N PRO A 242 -9.67 -49.09 41.09
CA PRO A 242 -10.95 -49.35 40.43
C PRO A 242 -11.72 -50.50 41.11
N THR A 243 -13.07 -50.47 41.10
CA THR A 243 -13.87 -51.69 41.31
C THR A 243 -15.17 -51.67 40.48
N ARG A 244 -15.12 -52.55 39.47
CA ARG A 244 -16.13 -53.40 38.84
C ARG A 244 -17.61 -53.34 39.28
N ALA A 245 -18.46 -53.06 38.28
CA ALA A 245 -19.71 -53.73 37.88
C ALA A 245 -20.71 -54.30 38.90
N ALA A 246 -21.95 -53.76 38.85
CA ALA A 246 -23.24 -54.47 38.93
C ALA A 246 -24.31 -53.54 38.31
N GLN A 247 -24.73 -53.69 37.05
CA GLN A 247 -25.82 -54.51 36.52
C GLN A 247 -27.24 -54.28 37.10
N GLN A 248 -28.14 -53.89 36.18
CA GLN A 248 -29.59 -54.16 36.07
C GLN A 248 -30.59 -53.17 36.71
N THR A 249 -31.35 -52.45 35.87
CA THR A 249 -32.66 -52.87 35.34
C THR A 249 -33.15 -51.91 34.25
N ALA A 250 -33.81 -52.45 33.22
CA ALA A 250 -34.33 -51.76 32.05
C ALA A 250 -35.89 -51.64 32.11
N PRO A 251 -36.61 -51.35 31.03
CA PRO A 251 -37.09 -50.01 30.66
C PRO A 251 -38.64 -49.92 30.59
N ARG A 252 -39.22 -48.72 30.43
CA ARG A 252 -40.60 -48.61 29.93
C ARG A 252 -40.78 -47.45 28.95
N ARG A 253 -41.25 -47.82 27.75
CA ARG A 253 -41.68 -46.97 26.63
C ARG A 253 -43.12 -46.44 26.85
N ALA A 254 -43.30 -45.14 26.52
CA ALA A 254 -44.38 -44.49 25.73
C ALA A 254 -45.88 -44.72 26.09
N PRO A 255 -46.87 -43.91 25.61
CA PRO A 255 -46.83 -42.83 24.61
C PRO A 255 -47.63 -41.52 24.97
N THR A 256 -47.55 -40.53 24.06
CA THR A 256 -48.39 -39.31 23.88
C THR A 256 -49.82 -39.68 23.38
N PRO A 257 -50.78 -38.78 22.96
CA PRO A 257 -50.80 -37.31 22.74
C PRO A 257 -52.14 -36.57 23.08
N ALA A 258 -52.23 -35.23 22.91
CA ALA A 258 -53.40 -34.45 22.42
C ALA A 258 -53.15 -32.92 22.58
N ALA A 259 -52.96 -32.17 21.50
CA ALA A 259 -53.99 -31.47 20.69
C ALA A 259 -54.41 -30.12 21.28
N ASN A 260 -53.83 -29.02 20.75
CA ASN A 260 -54.35 -27.68 20.93
C ASN A 260 -54.74 -27.09 19.57
N ARG A 261 -56.04 -26.85 19.37
CA ARG A 261 -56.65 -26.29 18.15
C ARG A 261 -56.62 -24.75 18.20
N PRO A 262 -56.65 -24.07 17.03
CA PRO A 262 -56.63 -22.62 16.95
C PRO A 262 -58.03 -22.01 17.12
N ALA A 263 -58.11 -20.85 17.76
CA ALA A 263 -59.34 -20.05 17.87
C ALA A 263 -59.54 -19.16 16.62
N ALA A 264 -60.81 -19.01 16.24
CA ALA A 264 -61.30 -18.38 15.03
C ALA A 264 -61.48 -16.85 15.14
N ARG A 265 -61.53 -16.22 13.95
CA ARG A 265 -61.98 -14.85 13.65
C ARG A 265 -63.31 -14.45 14.32
N PRO A 266 -63.56 -13.13 14.38
CA PRO A 266 -64.81 -12.60 13.86
C PRO A 266 -64.64 -11.58 12.72
N ALA A 267 -65.75 -11.36 12.03
CA ALA A 267 -65.92 -10.75 10.73
C ALA A 267 -66.01 -9.21 10.74
N ALA A 268 -66.04 -8.68 9.51
CA ALA A 268 -66.04 -7.29 9.08
C ALA A 268 -67.35 -6.51 9.29
N GLN A 269 -67.25 -5.17 9.17
CA GLN A 269 -68.26 -4.26 8.61
C GLN A 269 -67.60 -2.92 8.15
N PRO A 270 -68.24 -2.07 7.30
CA PRO A 270 -67.75 -1.81 5.95
C PRO A 270 -67.51 -0.33 5.55
N ALA A 271 -66.85 -0.18 4.39
CA ALA A 271 -66.97 0.82 3.31
C ALA A 271 -67.09 2.33 3.61
N ALA A 272 -66.10 3.09 3.11
CA ALA A 272 -66.33 4.43 2.53
C ALA A 272 -65.34 4.74 1.38
N LYS A 273 -65.86 4.59 0.15
CA LYS A 273 -65.72 5.45 -1.05
C LYS A 273 -64.33 5.92 -1.52
N ALA A 274 -63.93 5.41 -2.69
CA ALA A 274 -63.03 6.07 -3.64
C ALA A 274 -63.71 7.29 -4.31
N PRO A 275 -62.94 8.18 -4.96
CA PRO A 275 -62.77 7.98 -6.40
C PRO A 275 -61.32 8.15 -6.89
N ALA A 276 -61.10 7.60 -8.08
CA ALA A 276 -59.83 7.48 -8.81
C ALA A 276 -59.51 8.75 -9.66
N PRO A 277 -58.65 8.69 -10.68
CA PRO A 277 -57.24 9.08 -10.63
C PRO A 277 -56.92 10.27 -11.55
N ALA A 278 -55.75 10.88 -11.40
CA ALA A 278 -55.19 11.76 -12.43
C ALA A 278 -53.71 11.45 -12.63
N GLU A 279 -53.41 10.84 -13.78
CA GLU A 279 -52.10 10.89 -14.42
C GLU A 279 -51.73 12.35 -14.71
N THR A 280 -50.46 12.73 -14.57
CA THR A 280 -49.69 13.47 -15.60
C THR A 280 -48.28 13.84 -15.12
N GLY A 281 -47.29 13.12 -15.65
CA GLY A 281 -46.06 13.67 -16.25
C GLY A 281 -44.99 14.37 -15.38
N PRO A 282 -43.70 14.03 -15.51
CA PRO A 282 -42.61 14.83 -14.97
C PRO A 282 -42.40 16.08 -15.85
N ARG A 283 -42.29 17.26 -15.25
CA ARG A 283 -41.83 18.47 -15.95
C ARG A 283 -40.47 18.96 -15.43
N PRO A 284 -39.59 19.42 -16.34
CA PRO A 284 -38.17 19.59 -16.11
C PRO A 284 -37.80 20.98 -15.58
N TYR A 285 -36.54 21.07 -15.15
CA TYR A 285 -35.79 22.23 -14.69
C TYR A 285 -35.74 23.41 -15.69
N ALA A 286 -35.86 24.64 -15.20
CA ALA A 286 -35.25 25.82 -15.80
C ALA A 286 -35.00 26.93 -14.73
N PRO A 287 -33.87 27.64 -14.78
CA PRO A 287 -33.44 28.63 -13.78
C PRO A 287 -33.76 30.08 -14.19
N ALA A 288 -33.90 30.98 -13.21
CA ALA A 288 -33.88 32.44 -13.41
C ALA A 288 -33.34 33.09 -12.11
N ALA A 289 -32.14 33.69 -12.15
CA ALA A 289 -31.90 35.13 -12.32
C ALA A 289 -32.30 35.92 -11.04
N ALA A 290 -31.32 36.33 -10.23
CA ALA A 290 -30.54 37.56 -10.35
C ALA A 290 -31.26 38.80 -9.79
N ASP A 291 -30.49 39.53 -8.98
CA ASP A 291 -30.60 40.92 -8.57
C ASP A 291 -31.17 41.32 -7.19
N ALA A 292 -30.47 42.35 -6.66
CA ALA A 292 -30.76 43.27 -5.54
C ALA A 292 -30.04 43.05 -4.18
N PRO A 293 -29.60 44.15 -3.51
CA PRO A 293 -28.21 44.27 -3.03
C PRO A 293 -28.05 44.49 -1.51
N ALA A 294 -26.79 44.38 -1.07
CA ALA A 294 -26.29 44.60 0.27
C ALA A 294 -26.36 46.08 0.73
N PRO A 295 -26.53 46.35 2.05
CA PRO A 295 -26.13 47.60 2.65
C PRO A 295 -24.77 47.49 3.36
N ALA A 296 -23.98 48.55 3.17
CA ALA A 296 -22.68 48.82 3.75
C ALA A 296 -22.67 48.77 5.29
N ARG A 297 -21.57 48.29 5.88
CA ARG A 297 -21.18 48.65 7.24
C ARG A 297 -19.78 49.23 7.28
N GLN A 298 -19.73 50.35 7.98
CA GLN A 298 -18.67 51.32 8.11
C GLN A 298 -17.41 50.73 8.75
N SER A 299 -16.27 51.13 8.20
CA SER A 299 -15.00 51.22 8.90
C SER A 299 -15.03 52.41 9.86
N VAL A 300 -14.66 52.16 11.12
CA VAL A 300 -14.24 53.19 12.08
C VAL A 300 -12.96 52.70 12.73
N GLN A 301 -11.92 53.51 12.53
CA GLN A 301 -10.62 53.67 13.21
C GLN A 301 -9.95 52.48 13.90
#